data_AF-A0A9J5WLR8-F1
#
_entry.id   AF-A0A9J5WLR8-F1
#
_cell.length_a   1.000
_cell.length_b   1.000
_cell.length_c   1.000
_cell.angle_alpha   90.00
_cell.angle_beta   90.00
_cell.angle_gamma   90.00
#
_symmetry.space_group_name_H-M   'P 1'
#
loop_
_entity.id
_entity.type
_entity.pdbx_description
1 polymer ?
#
loop_
_entity_poly.entity_id
_entity_poly.type
_entity_poly.pdbx_seq_one_letter_code
_entity_poly.pdbx_strand_id
1 'polypeptide(L)'
;MSESNCDSISNSMMMTCFCGEMTHYFTSRTPLNPGRRVYRCYKSKLENCRFWRWEDSSPGNSSVEVNLLKSKLEVAMLKMENLKESLNAVKIEKDNLKKKLENLESLNYFEVSKSRNLEAKVSKLKMLCILSFTVFVVFVVAIFK
;
A
#
# COMPACT_ATOMS: atom_id res chain seq x y z
N MET A 1 -17.09 36.42 43.37
CA MET A 1 -16.27 36.15 42.16
C MET A 1 -14.84 36.50 42.53
N SER A 2 -14.05 35.50 42.86
CA SER A 2 -12.69 35.65 43.38
C SER A 2 -11.72 35.25 42.28
N GLU A 3 -11.01 36.23 41.74
CA GLU A 3 -9.93 36.04 40.78
C GLU A 3 -8.79 35.29 41.47
N SER A 4 -8.58 34.03 41.09
CA SER A 4 -7.43 33.25 41.54
C SER A 4 -6.28 33.46 40.57
N ASN A 5 -5.29 34.17 41.10
CA ASN A 5 -4.00 34.48 40.50
C ASN A 5 -3.34 33.19 39.98
N CYS A 6 -3.16 33.11 38.67
CA CYS A 6 -2.49 32.00 38.00
C CYS A 6 -0.98 32.11 38.21
N ASP A 7 -0.52 31.60 39.35
CA ASP A 7 0.91 31.33 39.54
C ASP A 7 1.38 30.41 38.42
N SER A 8 2.28 30.96 37.63
CA SER A 8 2.90 30.32 36.49
C SER A 8 3.85 29.26 37.04
N ILE A 9 3.30 28.08 37.36
CA ILE A 9 4.09 26.88 37.62
C ILE A 9 4.75 26.54 36.29
N SER A 10 5.96 27.08 36.12
CA SER A 10 6.91 26.70 35.09
C SER A 10 6.88 25.18 35.01
N ASN A 11 6.46 24.67 33.87
CA ASN A 11 6.36 23.25 33.53
C ASN A 11 7.77 22.63 33.38
N SER A 12 8.66 22.89 34.35
CA SER A 12 9.86 22.11 34.58
C SER A 12 9.39 20.78 35.12
N MET A 13 9.08 19.86 34.21
CA MET A 13 8.96 18.42 34.40
C MET A 13 9.68 18.01 35.69
N MET A 14 8.94 17.72 36.77
CA MET A 14 9.53 17.36 38.07
C MET A 14 10.29 16.05 37.88
N MET A 15 11.59 16.15 37.60
CA MET A 15 12.43 14.99 37.32
C MET A 15 12.95 14.45 38.64
N THR A 16 12.69 13.18 38.91
CA THR A 16 13.22 12.46 40.07
C THR A 16 14.60 11.88 39.75
N CYS A 17 15.49 11.91 40.73
CA CYS A 17 16.80 11.28 40.64
C CYS A 17 16.71 9.77 40.97
N PHE A 18 17.84 9.06 40.88
CA PHE A 18 17.90 7.64 41.24
C PHE A 18 17.59 7.34 42.72
N CYS A 19 17.65 8.34 43.60
CA CYS A 19 17.24 8.20 45.01
C CYS A 19 15.73 8.38 45.22
N GLY A 20 14.94 8.62 44.16
CA GLY A 20 13.51 8.92 44.26
C GLY A 20 13.18 10.38 44.61
N GLU A 21 14.18 11.18 44.97
CA GLU A 21 14.03 12.59 45.35
C GLU A 21 13.95 13.53 44.12
N MET A 22 13.32 14.68 44.29
CA MET A 22 13.28 15.72 43.25
C MET A 22 14.67 16.26 42.92
N THR A 23 14.93 16.46 41.63
CA THR A 23 16.18 17.07 41.16
C THR A 23 16.13 18.58 41.28
N HIS A 24 17.30 19.19 41.46
CA HIS A 24 17.45 20.63 41.50
C HIS A 24 18.09 21.14 40.22
N TYR A 25 17.77 22.38 39.87
CA TYR A 25 18.36 23.08 38.74
C TYR A 25 19.69 23.73 39.14
N PHE A 26 20.70 23.60 38.27
CA PHE A 26 22.01 24.23 38.45
C PHE A 26 22.47 24.85 37.15
N THR A 27 23.21 25.95 37.24
CA THR A 27 23.87 26.56 36.09
C THR A 27 25.33 26.16 36.04
N SER A 28 25.75 25.54 34.95
CA SER A 28 27.16 25.16 34.72
C SER A 28 28.03 26.41 34.64
N ARG A 29 29.12 26.40 35.40
CA ARG A 29 30.16 27.43 35.42
C ARG A 29 31.45 26.94 34.76
N THR A 30 31.40 25.78 34.09
CA THR A 30 32.59 25.23 33.42
C THR A 30 32.92 26.07 32.19
N PRO A 31 34.21 26.30 31.87
CA PRO A 31 34.60 27.06 30.67
C PRO A 31 34.06 26.46 29.36
N LEU A 32 33.86 25.14 29.32
CA LEU A 32 33.31 24.42 28.17
C LEU A 32 31.79 24.60 28.01
N ASN A 33 31.06 24.85 29.09
CA ASN A 33 29.59 24.95 29.09
C ASN A 33 29.10 26.06 30.03
N PRO A 34 29.56 27.32 29.88
CA PRO A 34 29.15 28.39 30.78
C PRO A 34 27.67 28.72 30.58
N GLY A 35 26.93 28.88 31.67
CA GLY A 35 25.53 29.28 31.63
C GLY A 35 24.52 28.17 31.29
N ARG A 36 24.95 26.99 30.83
CA ARG A 36 24.03 25.86 30.53
C ARG A 36 23.40 25.30 31.79
N ARG A 37 22.11 24.96 31.72
CA ARG A 37 21.33 24.45 32.86
C ARG A 37 21.34 22.93 32.93
N VAL A 38 21.55 22.40 34.14
CA VAL A 38 21.65 20.97 34.41
C VAL A 38 20.79 20.61 35.62
N TYR A 39 20.00 19.55 35.49
CA TYR A 39 19.31 18.91 36.60
C TYR A 39 20.28 17.97 37.32
N ARG A 40 20.42 18.09 38.63
CA ARG A 40 21.24 17.18 39.46
C ARG A 40 20.55 16.82 40.77
N CYS A 41 20.92 15.69 41.34
CA CYS A 41 20.53 15.34 42.71
C CYS A 41 21.21 16.28 43.72
N TYR A 42 20.43 16.92 44.60
CA TYR A 42 20.97 17.74 45.70
C TYR A 42 21.80 16.90 46.68
N LYS A 43 21.37 15.66 46.96
CA LYS A 43 22.05 14.72 47.85
C LYS A 43 23.25 14.02 47.19
N SER A 44 23.71 14.46 46.02
CA SER A 44 24.80 13.81 45.26
C SER A 44 26.08 13.56 46.08
N LYS A 45 26.40 14.42 47.05
CA LYS A 45 27.56 14.25 47.94
C LYS A 45 27.29 13.37 49.17
N LEU A 46 26.04 13.28 49.62
CA LEU A 46 25.66 12.55 50.83
C LEU A 46 25.39 11.07 50.55
N GLU A 47 24.71 10.78 49.43
CA GLU A 47 24.27 9.42 49.08
C GLU A 47 24.96 8.89 47.80
N ASN A 48 26.00 9.58 47.32
CA ASN A 48 26.75 9.25 46.09
C ASN A 48 25.86 9.13 44.83
N CYS A 49 24.72 9.83 44.81
CA CYS A 49 23.80 9.85 43.68
C CYS A 49 24.40 10.64 42.51
N ARG A 50 24.75 9.94 41.43
CA ARG A 50 25.40 10.51 40.23
C ARG A 50 24.43 10.98 39.15
N PHE A 51 23.15 11.13 39.48
CA PHE A 51 22.15 11.59 38.53
C PHE A 51 22.46 13.02 38.06
N TRP A 52 22.58 13.20 36.74
CA TRP A 52 22.60 14.52 36.11
C TRP A 52 22.05 14.46 34.67
N ARG A 53 21.36 15.53 34.22
CA ARG A 53 20.84 15.67 32.85
C ARG A 53 20.83 17.14 32.42
N TRP A 54 21.18 17.45 31.18
CA TRP A 54 21.04 18.81 30.63
C TRP A 54 19.57 19.19 30.40
N GLU A 55 19.23 20.46 30.61
CA GLU A 55 17.93 21.06 30.23
C GLU A 55 17.93 21.47 28.74
N ASP A 56 18.38 20.57 27.86
CA ASP A 56 18.48 20.85 26.42
C ASP A 56 17.14 20.64 25.68
N SER A 57 16.05 20.39 26.40
CA SER A 57 14.72 20.27 25.81
C SER A 57 14.27 21.65 25.30
N SER A 58 14.67 22.00 24.08
CA SER A 58 14.12 23.17 23.41
C SER A 58 12.67 22.87 23.02
N PRO A 59 11.70 23.67 23.46
CA PRO A 59 10.32 23.58 22.93
C PRO A 59 10.21 24.10 21.49
N GLY A 60 11.32 24.52 20.86
CA GLY A 60 11.33 25.19 19.55
C GLY A 60 11.42 24.26 18.33
N ASN A 61 11.84 23.00 18.49
CA ASN A 61 12.01 22.08 17.36
C ASN A 61 10.75 21.23 17.06
N SER A 62 9.80 21.18 18.00
CA SER A 62 8.61 20.32 17.88
C SER A 62 7.58 20.83 16.87
N SER A 63 7.42 22.14 16.70
CA SER A 63 6.38 22.70 15.83
C SER A 63 6.66 22.47 14.34
N VAL A 64 7.92 22.64 13.92
CA VAL A 64 8.34 22.42 12.52
C VAL A 64 8.24 20.94 12.15
N GLU A 65 8.67 20.05 13.04
CA GLU A 65 8.59 18.61 12.83
C GLU A 65 7.13 18.12 12.78
N VAL A 66 6.27 18.62 13.67
CA VAL A 66 4.82 18.32 13.66
C VAL A 66 4.16 18.81 12.37
N ASN A 67 4.49 20.03 11.90
CA ASN A 67 3.96 20.56 10.65
C ASN A 67 4.42 19.75 9.43
N LEU A 68 5.68 19.29 9.43
CA LEU A 68 6.21 18.43 8.37
C LEU A 68 5.56 17.05 8.35
N LEU A 69 5.32 16.45 9.53
CA LEU A 69 4.62 15.18 9.64
C LEU A 69 3.16 15.31 9.19
N LYS A 70 2.51 16.43 9.54
CA LYS A 70 1.14 16.72 9.10
C LYS A 70 1.03 16.83 7.58
N SER A 71 1.93 17.57 6.92
CA SER A 71 1.90 17.69 5.46
C SER A 71 2.18 16.35 4.76
N LYS A 72 3.10 15.54 5.29
CA LYS A 72 3.34 14.18 4.80
C LYS A 72 2.12 13.27 4.95
N LEU A 73 1.39 13.39 6.06
CA LEU A 73 0.16 12.64 6.29
C LEU A 73 -0.91 13.02 5.29
N GLU A 74 -1.14 14.32 5.05
CA GLU A 74 -2.09 14.83 4.07
C GLU A 74 -1.76 14.34 2.65
N VAL A 75 -0.48 14.40 2.25
CA VAL A 75 -0.01 13.88 0.96
C VAL A 75 -0.21 12.37 0.85
N ALA A 76 0.04 11.61 1.92
CA ALA A 76 -0.17 10.17 1.94
C ALA A 76 -1.66 9.81 1.82
N MET A 77 -2.54 10.57 2.48
CA MET A 77 -3.99 10.39 2.39
C MET A 77 -4.51 10.63 0.98
N LEU A 78 -4.11 11.74 0.34
CA LEU A 78 -4.48 12.05 -1.05
C LEU A 78 -4.01 10.96 -2.02
N LYS A 79 -2.78 10.45 -1.84
CA LYS A 79 -2.28 9.32 -2.64
C LYS A 79 -3.11 8.07 -2.43
N MET A 80 -3.52 7.77 -1.20
CA MET A 80 -4.33 6.60 -0.89
C MET A 80 -5.73 6.68 -1.53
N GLU A 81 -6.35 7.86 -1.51
CA GLU A 81 -7.63 8.10 -2.19
C GLU A 81 -7.52 7.93 -3.70
N ASN A 82 -6.52 8.56 -4.33
CA ASN A 82 -6.27 8.38 -5.76
C ASN A 82 -5.98 6.92 -6.14
N LEU A 83 -5.20 6.20 -5.33
CA LEU A 83 -4.97 4.77 -5.53
C LEU A 83 -6.25 3.95 -5.40
N LYS A 84 -7.13 4.29 -4.46
CA LYS A 84 -8.44 3.64 -4.31
C LYS A 84 -9.34 3.87 -5.53
N GLU A 85 -9.35 5.08 -6.08
CA GLU A 85 -10.10 5.39 -7.30
C GLU A 85 -9.56 4.61 -8.51
N SER A 86 -8.25 4.63 -8.72
CA SER A 86 -7.63 3.85 -9.80
C SER A 86 -7.88 2.34 -9.67
N LEU A 87 -7.87 1.80 -8.44
CA LEU A 87 -8.20 0.40 -8.18
C LEU A 87 -9.64 0.07 -8.57
N ASN A 88 -10.59 0.97 -8.28
CA ASN A 88 -11.99 0.80 -8.67
C ASN A 88 -12.14 0.81 -10.20
N ALA A 89 -11.46 1.73 -10.89
CA ALA A 89 -11.46 1.78 -12.35
C ALA A 89 -10.93 0.47 -12.97
N VAL A 90 -9.78 -0.01 -12.49
CA VAL A 90 -9.18 -1.29 -12.94
C VAL A 90 -10.12 -2.47 -12.67
N LYS A 91 -10.84 -2.48 -11.54
CA LYS A 91 -11.80 -3.52 -11.22
C LYS A 91 -12.97 -3.55 -12.20
N ILE A 92 -13.50 -2.38 -12.57
CA ILE A 92 -14.58 -2.26 -13.57
C ILE A 92 -14.09 -2.75 -14.94
N GLU A 93 -12.90 -2.35 -15.35
CA GLU A 93 -12.32 -2.79 -16.63
C GLU A 93 -12.10 -4.30 -16.67
N LYS A 94 -11.56 -4.88 -15.59
CA LYS A 94 -11.40 -6.34 -15.46
C LYS A 94 -12.74 -7.06 -15.61
N ASP A 95 -13.79 -6.59 -14.96
CA ASP A 95 -15.11 -7.23 -15.03
C ASP A 95 -15.71 -7.13 -16.45
N ASN A 96 -15.49 -6.02 -17.15
CA ASN A 96 -15.88 -5.86 -18.55
C ASN A 96 -15.10 -6.80 -19.47
N LEU A 97 -13.77 -6.88 -19.31
CA LEU A 97 -12.92 -7.79 -20.07
C LEU A 97 -13.30 -9.26 -19.84
N LYS A 98 -13.64 -9.63 -18.61
CA LYS A 98 -14.12 -10.98 -18.28
C LYS A 98 -15.39 -11.33 -19.06
N LYS A 99 -16.37 -10.42 -19.12
CA LYS A 99 -17.61 -10.62 -19.91
C LYS A 99 -17.31 -10.76 -21.41
N LYS A 100 -16.38 -9.96 -21.95
CA LYS A 100 -15.96 -10.06 -23.36
C LYS A 100 -15.29 -11.40 -23.65
N LEU A 101 -14.47 -11.91 -22.72
CA LEU A 101 -13.84 -13.22 -22.84
C LEU A 101 -14.87 -14.34 -22.88
N GLU A 102 -15.82 -14.37 -21.93
CA GLU A 102 -16.90 -15.36 -21.89
C GLU A 102 -17.73 -15.35 -23.18
N ASN A 103 -18.03 -14.17 -23.73
CA ASN A 103 -18.73 -14.04 -25.01
C ASN A 103 -17.91 -14.62 -26.18
N LEU A 104 -16.62 -14.28 -26.27
CA LEU A 104 -15.73 -14.81 -27.31
C LEU A 104 -15.55 -16.33 -27.22
N GLU A 105 -15.45 -16.89 -26.01
CA GLU A 105 -15.38 -18.34 -25.80
C GLU A 105 -16.63 -19.03 -26.34
N SER A 106 -17.82 -18.47 -26.06
CA SER A 106 -19.08 -19.01 -26.56
C SER A 106 -19.21 -18.94 -28.09
N LEU A 107 -18.77 -17.83 -28.70
CA LEU A 107 -18.75 -17.65 -30.15
C LEU A 107 -17.79 -18.63 -30.81
N ASN A 108 -16.59 -18.78 -30.26
CA ASN A 108 -15.59 -19.72 -30.76
C ASN A 108 -16.11 -21.17 -30.69
N TYR A 109 -16.71 -21.56 -29.55
CA TYR A 109 -17.36 -22.88 -29.43
C TYR A 109 -18.40 -23.11 -30.54
N PHE A 110 -19.26 -22.12 -30.78
CA PHE A 110 -20.27 -22.20 -31.84
C PHE A 110 -19.64 -22.33 -33.23
N GLU A 111 -18.67 -21.49 -33.58
CA GLU A 111 -17.98 -21.52 -34.86
C GLU A 111 -17.27 -22.85 -35.11
N VAL A 112 -16.55 -23.36 -34.11
CA VAL A 112 -15.88 -24.67 -34.18
C VAL A 112 -16.90 -25.79 -34.41
N SER A 113 -18.03 -25.77 -33.70
CA SER A 113 -19.08 -26.78 -33.87
C SER A 113 -19.71 -26.74 -35.26
N LYS A 114 -19.93 -25.54 -35.82
CA LYS A 114 -20.45 -25.35 -37.18
C LYS A 114 -19.45 -25.81 -38.23
N SER A 115 -18.17 -25.48 -38.04
CA SER A 115 -17.08 -25.91 -38.93
C SER A 115 -17.00 -27.43 -39.00
N ARG A 116 -17.01 -28.12 -37.84
CA ARG A 116 -17.06 -29.60 -37.78
C ARG A 116 -18.27 -30.19 -38.50
N ASN A 117 -19.45 -29.58 -38.37
CA ASN A 117 -20.66 -30.04 -39.07
C ASN A 117 -20.53 -29.93 -40.59
N LEU A 118 -20.00 -28.80 -41.07
CA LEU A 118 -19.76 -28.57 -42.49
C LEU A 118 -18.69 -29.54 -43.02
N GLU A 119 -17.60 -29.75 -42.28
CA GLU A 119 -16.55 -30.70 -42.63
C GLU A 119 -17.10 -32.13 -42.78
N ALA A 120 -17.99 -32.56 -41.87
CA ALA A 120 -18.67 -33.84 -41.98
C ALA A 120 -19.57 -33.94 -43.22
N LYS A 121 -20.32 -32.88 -43.55
CA LYS A 121 -21.16 -32.83 -44.77
C LYS A 121 -20.32 -32.85 -46.04
N VAL A 122 -19.23 -32.08 -46.09
CA VAL A 122 -18.27 -32.07 -47.21
C VAL A 122 -17.65 -33.46 -47.37
N SER A 123 -17.26 -34.11 -46.27
CA SER A 123 -16.71 -35.46 -46.31
C SER A 123 -17.71 -36.48 -46.86
N LYS A 124 -18.98 -36.42 -46.44
CA LYS A 124 -20.06 -37.25 -47.00
C LYS A 124 -20.26 -36.99 -48.50
N LEU A 125 -20.27 -35.74 -48.92
CA LEU A 125 -20.42 -35.38 -50.34
C LEU A 125 -19.24 -35.88 -51.17
N LYS A 126 -18.00 -35.71 -50.68
CA LYS A 126 -16.79 -36.26 -51.32
C LYS A 126 -16.87 -37.77 -51.50
N MET A 127 -17.32 -38.50 -50.47
CA MET A 127 -17.51 -39.96 -50.56
C MET A 127 -18.53 -40.35 -51.64
N LEU A 128 -19.64 -39.62 -51.75
CA LEU A 128 -20.65 -39.86 -52.81
C LEU A 128 -20.11 -39.57 -54.21
N CYS A 129 -19.35 -38.49 -54.38
CA CYS A 129 -18.71 -38.15 -55.66
C CYS A 129 -17.70 -39.22 -56.10
N ILE A 130 -16.87 -39.71 -55.18
CA ILE A 130 -15.89 -40.78 -55.47
C ILE A 130 -16.63 -42.07 -55.87
N LEU A 131 -17.66 -42.47 -55.11
CA LEU A 131 -18.44 -43.66 -55.42
C LEU A 131 -19.09 -43.57 -56.81
N SER A 132 -19.71 -42.43 -57.13
CA SER A 132 -20.29 -42.16 -58.45
C SER A 132 -19.24 -42.26 -59.57
N PHE A 133 -18.07 -41.63 -59.38
CA PHE A 133 -16.97 -41.68 -60.34
C PHE A 133 -16.47 -43.11 -60.60
N THR A 134 -16.33 -43.92 -59.54
CA THR A 134 -15.91 -45.33 -59.69
C THR A 134 -16.92 -46.16 -60.50
N VAL A 135 -18.22 -46.00 -60.26
CA VAL A 135 -19.28 -46.69 -61.01
C VAL A 135 -19.27 -46.27 -62.47
N PHE A 136 -19.13 -44.96 -62.74
CA PHE A 136 -19.07 -44.43 -64.10
C PHE A 136 -17.90 -45.03 -64.90
N VAL A 137 -16.70 -45.08 -64.31
CA VAL A 137 -15.52 -45.66 -64.97
C VAL A 137 -15.74 -47.15 -65.30
N VAL A 138 -16.29 -47.93 -64.36
CA VAL A 138 -16.61 -49.36 -64.59
C VAL A 138 -17.60 -49.52 -65.74
N PHE A 139 -18.65 -48.70 -65.77
CA PHE A 139 -19.67 -48.72 -66.82
C PHE A 139 -19.08 -48.41 -68.21
N VAL A 140 -18.25 -47.37 -68.32
CA VAL A 140 -17.56 -47.01 -69.57
C VAL A 140 -16.68 -48.17 -70.05
N VAL A 141 -15.87 -48.76 -69.17
CA VAL A 141 -15.01 -49.91 -69.54
C VAL A 141 -15.83 -51.10 -70.04
N ALA A 142 -17.00 -51.36 -69.46
CA ALA A 142 -17.88 -52.45 -69.88
C ALA A 142 -18.51 -52.23 -71.27
N ILE A 143 -18.74 -50.98 -71.68
CA ILE A 143 -19.29 -50.66 -73.02
C ILE A 143 -18.24 -50.79 -74.12
N PHE A 144 -17.00 -50.39 -73.83
CA PHE A 144 -15.92 -50.34 -74.83
C PHE A 144 -15.06 -51.62 -74.87
N LYS A 145 -15.45 -52.67 -74.16
CA LYS A 145 -14.78 -53.98 -74.14
C LYS A 145 -15.62 -55.03 -74.85
#